data_AF-A0A7J3D8T8-F1
#
_entry.id   AF-A0A7J3D8T8-F1
#
_cell.length_a   1.000
_cell.length_b   1.000
_cell.length_c   1.000
_cell.angle_alpha   90.00
_cell.angle_beta   90.00
_cell.angle_gamma   90.00
#
_symmetry.space_group_name_H-M   'P 1'
#
loop_
_entity.id
_entity.type
_entity.pdbx_description
1 polymer ?
#
loop_
_entity_poly.entity_id
_entity_poly.type
_entity_poly.pdbx_seq_one_letter_code
_entity_poly.pdbx_strand_id
1 'polypeptide(L)'
;MVEIRTTDELLTFLHKALEIELSFETMSQWESYINLKKDEFRDVVFELISESEKHRAIVEELISKVKSKNQQGVPSIRPREFNFKNKTEFEIMMELSRYEKLAYDIYKNIFDALKKSDMKNLFDENPSSIFSTLETLIREESDHQSKIANYVGKVERIR
;
A
#
# COMPACT_ATOMS: atom_id res chain seq x y z
N MET A 1 8.80 -5.00 18.63
CA MET A 1 8.17 -5.32 17.33
C MET A 1 7.35 -6.57 17.53
N VAL A 2 6.07 -6.52 17.17
CA VAL A 2 4.99 -7.40 17.66
C VAL A 2 4.86 -8.63 16.75
N GLU A 3 4.63 -9.81 17.31
CA GLU A 3 4.27 -11.03 16.54
C GLU A 3 2.77 -11.03 16.24
N ILE A 4 2.35 -11.63 15.12
CA ILE A 4 0.94 -11.82 14.80
C ILE A 4 0.52 -13.19 15.35
N ARG A 5 -0.45 -13.20 16.25
CA ARG A 5 -0.87 -14.39 17.01
C ARG A 5 -2.13 -15.01 16.45
N THR A 6 -2.97 -14.21 15.78
CA THR A 6 -4.26 -14.66 15.28
C THR A 6 -4.46 -14.27 13.82
N THR A 7 -5.34 -15.01 13.16
CA THR A 7 -5.78 -14.73 11.79
C THR A 7 -6.49 -13.39 11.70
N ASP A 8 -7.22 -12.99 12.73
CA ASP A 8 -7.95 -11.71 12.78
C ASP A 8 -6.99 -10.51 12.88
N GLU A 9 -5.89 -10.65 13.63
CA GLU A 9 -4.83 -9.65 13.68
C GLU A 9 -4.16 -9.49 12.30
N LEU A 10 -3.86 -10.61 11.63
CA LEU A 10 -3.30 -10.59 10.28
C LEU A 10 -4.26 -9.92 9.28
N LEU A 11 -5.52 -10.35 9.27
CA LEU A 11 -6.55 -9.78 8.42
C LEU A 11 -6.71 -8.28 8.67
N THR A 12 -6.61 -7.84 9.92
CA THR A 12 -6.65 -6.42 10.25
C THR A 12 -5.54 -5.65 9.51
N PHE A 13 -4.31 -6.15 9.50
CA PHE A 13 -3.24 -5.46 8.77
C PHE A 13 -3.39 -5.55 7.26
N LEU A 14 -3.82 -6.69 6.72
CA LEU A 14 -4.02 -6.86 5.28
C LEU A 14 -5.17 -6.00 4.76
N HIS A 15 -6.29 -5.89 5.48
CA HIS A 15 -7.38 -4.99 5.09
C HIS A 15 -6.97 -3.52 5.13
N LYS A 16 -6.14 -3.12 6.09
CA LYS A 16 -5.58 -1.75 6.10
C LYS A 16 -4.68 -1.50 4.89
N ALA A 17 -3.90 -2.49 4.46
CA ALA A 17 -3.12 -2.40 3.23
C ALA A 17 -4.04 -2.28 2.02
N LEU A 18 -5.08 -3.13 1.95
CA LEU A 18 -6.08 -3.09 0.89
C LEU A 18 -6.76 -1.72 0.77
N GLU A 19 -7.06 -1.07 1.89
CA GLU A 19 -7.66 0.26 1.90
C GLU A 19 -6.73 1.34 1.40
N ILE A 20 -5.43 1.21 1.64
CA ILE A 20 -4.43 2.13 1.09
C ILE A 20 -4.44 2.00 -0.43
N GLU A 21 -4.39 0.78 -0.97
CA GLU A 21 -4.44 0.53 -2.42
C GLU A 21 -5.76 1.01 -3.05
N LEU A 22 -6.90 0.70 -2.43
CA LEU A 22 -8.20 1.19 -2.89
C LEU A 22 -8.31 2.72 -2.88
N SER A 23 -7.58 3.39 -1.98
CA SER A 23 -7.54 4.84 -1.95
C SER A 23 -6.79 5.41 -3.16
N PHE A 24 -5.94 4.64 -3.84
CA PHE A 24 -5.25 5.02 -5.10
C PHE A 24 -6.08 4.87 -6.36
N GLU A 25 -7.20 4.15 -6.29
CA GLU A 25 -8.10 3.91 -7.42
C GLU A 25 -9.28 4.90 -7.51
N THR A 26 -9.27 5.98 -6.73
CA THR A 26 -10.39 6.93 -6.71
C THR A 26 -10.37 7.88 -7.91
N MET A 27 -11.55 8.30 -8.39
CA MET A 27 -11.67 9.24 -9.52
C MET A 27 -10.91 10.55 -9.33
N SER A 28 -10.66 10.97 -8.09
CA SER A 28 -9.87 12.16 -7.77
C SER A 28 -8.43 12.11 -8.28
N GLN A 29 -7.85 10.90 -8.42
CA GLN A 29 -6.50 10.70 -8.95
C GLN A 29 -6.48 10.82 -10.47
N TRP A 30 -7.48 10.26 -11.16
CA TRP A 30 -7.66 10.44 -12.59
C TRP A 30 -7.96 11.89 -12.97
N GLU A 31 -8.75 12.60 -12.16
CA GLU A 31 -8.96 14.04 -12.32
C GLU A 31 -7.65 14.82 -12.15
N SER A 32 -6.75 14.34 -11.30
CA SER A 32 -5.45 14.99 -11.09
C SER A 32 -4.49 14.71 -12.22
N TYR A 33 -4.45 13.47 -12.72
CA TYR A 33 -3.74 13.12 -13.95
C TYR A 33 -4.11 14.06 -15.10
N ILE A 34 -5.40 14.39 -15.27
CA ILE A 34 -5.86 15.32 -16.31
C ILE A 34 -5.39 16.77 -16.05
N ASN A 35 -5.31 17.19 -14.79
CA ASN A 35 -4.97 18.58 -14.42
C ASN A 35 -3.46 18.86 -14.32
N LEU A 36 -2.62 17.82 -14.29
CA LEU A 36 -1.16 17.95 -14.30
C LEU A 36 -0.70 18.49 -15.66
N LYS A 37 0.16 19.52 -15.64
CA LYS A 37 0.57 20.21 -16.86
C LYS A 37 1.78 19.54 -17.48
N LYS A 38 2.69 19.03 -16.66
CA LYS A 38 3.92 18.40 -17.11
C LYS A 38 3.75 16.89 -17.32
N ASP A 39 4.22 16.40 -18.47
CA ASP A 39 4.10 14.98 -18.84
C ASP A 39 4.84 14.07 -17.85
N GLU A 40 6.01 14.48 -17.34
CA GLU A 40 6.79 13.71 -16.36
C GLU A 40 6.02 13.42 -15.06
N PHE A 41 5.16 14.34 -14.60
CA PHE A 41 4.33 14.12 -13.42
C PHE A 41 3.13 13.23 -13.75
N ARG A 42 2.58 13.36 -14.96
CA ARG A 42 1.48 12.52 -15.45
C ARG A 42 1.93 11.06 -15.54
N ASP A 43 3.12 10.80 -16.07
CA ASP A 43 3.67 9.45 -16.21
C ASP A 43 3.81 8.76 -14.84
N VAL A 44 4.33 9.49 -13.84
CA VAL A 44 4.45 8.97 -12.46
C VAL A 44 3.07 8.67 -11.87
N VAL A 45 2.12 9.60 -11.97
CA VAL A 45 0.76 9.36 -11.43
C VAL A 45 0.08 8.18 -12.11
N PHE A 46 0.21 8.06 -13.43
CA PHE A 46 -0.35 6.95 -14.18
C PHE A 46 0.24 5.61 -13.75
N GLU A 47 1.57 5.55 -13.58
CA GLU A 47 2.25 4.36 -13.08
C GLU A 47 1.75 3.97 -11.69
N LEU A 48 1.68 4.90 -10.74
CA LEU A 48 1.22 4.62 -9.39
C LEU A 48 -0.23 4.10 -9.35
N ILE A 49 -1.13 4.69 -10.13
CA ILE A 49 -2.52 4.21 -10.24
C ILE A 49 -2.53 2.78 -10.78
N SER A 50 -1.79 2.51 -11.87
CA SER A 50 -1.79 1.19 -12.50
C SER A 50 -1.13 0.11 -11.65
N GLU A 51 -0.07 0.43 -10.90
CA GLU A 51 0.60 -0.52 -10.01
C GLU A 51 -0.23 -0.77 -8.75
N SER A 52 -0.89 0.26 -8.20
CA SER A 52 -1.78 0.07 -7.06
C SER A 52 -2.96 -0.87 -7.36
N GLU A 53 -3.50 -0.85 -8.59
CA GLU A 53 -4.50 -1.85 -9.02
C GLU A 53 -3.98 -3.29 -8.93
N LYS A 54 -2.70 -3.50 -9.28
CA LYS A 54 -2.06 -4.81 -9.18
C LYS A 54 -1.81 -5.18 -7.72
N HIS A 55 -1.33 -4.22 -6.92
CA HIS A 55 -1.08 -4.42 -5.49
C HIS A 55 -2.36 -4.76 -4.75
N ARG A 56 -3.47 -4.08 -5.04
CA ARG A 56 -4.80 -4.42 -4.55
C ARG A 56 -5.12 -5.89 -4.81
N ALA A 57 -5.00 -6.35 -6.05
CA ALA A 57 -5.29 -7.74 -6.41
C ALA A 57 -4.39 -8.73 -5.65
N ILE A 58 -3.12 -8.41 -5.47
CA ILE A 58 -2.17 -9.22 -4.67
C ILE A 58 -2.62 -9.26 -3.19
N VAL A 59 -3.04 -8.13 -2.62
CA VAL A 59 -3.49 -8.07 -1.22
C VAL A 59 -4.80 -8.82 -1.02
N GLU A 60 -5.75 -8.72 -1.95
CA GLU A 60 -6.97 -9.52 -1.95
C GLU A 60 -6.66 -11.03 -2.01
N GLU A 61 -5.69 -11.41 -2.86
CA GLU A 61 -5.20 -12.79 -2.91
C GLU A 61 -4.60 -13.22 -1.56
N LEU A 62 -3.75 -12.39 -0.94
CA LEU A 62 -3.18 -12.66 0.38
C LEU A 62 -4.27 -12.83 1.46
N ILE A 63 -5.29 -11.98 1.45
CA ILE A 63 -6.45 -12.06 2.36
C ILE A 63 -7.19 -13.38 2.16
N SER A 64 -7.40 -13.78 0.90
CA SER A 64 -8.10 -15.03 0.57
C SER A 64 -7.39 -16.29 1.08
N LYS A 65 -6.06 -16.21 1.26
CA LYS A 65 -5.19 -17.31 1.72
C LYS A 65 -5.07 -17.41 3.23
N VAL A 66 -5.49 -16.38 3.98
CA VAL A 66 -5.50 -16.44 5.45
C VAL A 66 -6.55 -17.45 5.90
N LYS A 67 -6.19 -18.32 6.85
CA LYS A 67 -7.12 -19.29 7.45
C LYS A 67 -8.18 -18.55 8.27
N SER A 68 -9.28 -18.10 7.66
CA SER A 68 -10.34 -17.44 8.40
C SER A 68 -11.65 -18.20 8.33
N LYS A 69 -12.32 -18.29 9.49
CA LYS A 69 -13.71 -18.75 9.60
C LYS A 69 -14.72 -17.61 9.39
N ASN A 70 -14.28 -16.34 9.47
CA ASN A 70 -15.11 -15.16 9.34
C ASN A 70 -14.33 -14.04 8.62
N GLN A 71 -14.54 -13.90 7.31
CA GLN A 71 -14.00 -12.78 6.52
C GLN A 71 -14.83 -11.49 6.66
N GLN A 72 -15.86 -11.48 7.51
CA GLN A 72 -16.74 -10.33 7.70
C GLN A 72 -16.37 -9.56 8.96
N GLY A 73 -16.04 -8.26 8.83
CA GLY A 73 -16.09 -7.32 9.94
C GLY A 73 -14.79 -6.66 10.38
N VAL A 74 -13.72 -6.66 9.57
CA VAL A 74 -12.57 -5.81 9.91
C VAL A 74 -12.98 -4.33 9.80
N PRO A 75 -12.78 -3.51 10.85
CA PRO A 75 -13.13 -2.11 10.82
C PRO A 75 -12.36 -1.40 9.73
N SER A 76 -13.09 -0.72 8.85
CA SER A 76 -12.50 0.08 7.79
C SER A 76 -11.74 1.27 8.38
N ILE A 77 -10.49 1.50 7.97
CA ILE A 77 -9.89 2.83 8.07
C ILE A 77 -10.71 3.69 7.12
N ARG A 78 -11.42 4.69 7.67
CA ARG A 78 -12.24 5.61 6.88
C ARG A 78 -11.42 6.06 5.65
N PRO A 79 -11.90 5.81 4.42
CA PRO A 79 -11.17 6.19 3.22
C PRO A 79 -10.94 7.70 3.29
N ARG A 80 -9.68 8.10 3.23
CA ARG A 80 -9.35 9.50 3.03
C ARG A 80 -9.43 9.72 1.53
N GLU A 81 -10.52 10.33 1.07
CA GLU A 81 -10.62 10.79 -0.31
C GLU A 81 -9.43 11.71 -0.58
N PHE A 82 -8.62 11.33 -1.56
CA PHE A 82 -7.64 12.24 -2.10
C PHE A 82 -8.39 13.43 -2.70
N ASN A 83 -7.97 14.63 -2.35
CA ASN A 83 -8.52 15.84 -2.94
C ASN A 83 -7.37 16.74 -3.34
N PHE A 84 -7.03 16.65 -4.61
CA PHE A 84 -5.93 17.37 -5.21
C PHE A 84 -6.38 18.71 -5.83
N LYS A 85 -7.66 19.08 -5.67
CA LYS A 85 -8.18 20.35 -6.16
C LYS A 85 -7.40 21.51 -5.55
N ASN A 86 -6.99 22.45 -6.39
CA ASN A 86 -6.18 23.63 -6.03
C ASN A 86 -4.79 23.33 -5.45
N LYS A 87 -4.29 22.10 -5.59
CA LYS A 87 -2.90 21.78 -5.23
C LYS A 87 -1.97 22.00 -6.40
N THR A 88 -0.74 22.38 -6.08
CA THR A 88 0.37 22.40 -7.03
C THR A 88 0.86 20.98 -7.31
N GLU A 89 1.54 20.78 -8.43
CA GLU A 89 2.14 19.48 -8.80
C GLU A 89 3.08 18.96 -7.69
N PHE A 90 3.82 19.86 -7.04
CA PHE A 90 4.67 19.56 -5.90
C PHE A 90 3.88 19.04 -4.69
N GLU A 91 2.77 19.69 -4.33
CA GLU A 91 1.92 19.26 -3.22
C GLU A 91 1.26 17.91 -3.49
N ILE A 92 0.85 17.66 -4.75
CA ILE A 92 0.33 16.35 -5.18
C ILE A 92 1.39 15.27 -4.98
N MET A 93 2.62 15.49 -5.46
CA MET A 93 3.71 14.51 -5.29
C MET A 93 4.09 14.30 -3.83
N MET A 94 4.05 15.35 -3.00
CA MET A 94 4.28 15.24 -1.55
C MET A 94 3.22 14.38 -0.86
N GLU A 95 1.96 14.48 -1.29
CA GLU A 95 0.90 13.62 -0.79
C GLU A 95 1.10 12.17 -1.25
N LEU A 96 1.31 11.94 -2.55
CA LEU A 96 1.57 10.59 -3.08
C LEU A 96 2.75 9.93 -2.33
N SER A 97 3.86 10.64 -2.14
CA SER A 97 5.03 10.15 -1.39
C SER A 97 4.68 9.66 0.02
N ARG A 98 3.75 10.33 0.72
CA ARG A 98 3.32 9.92 2.06
C ARG A 98 2.50 8.62 2.03
N TYR A 99 1.72 8.42 0.98
CA TYR A 99 0.92 7.22 0.83
C TYR A 99 1.75 6.01 0.40
N GLU A 100 2.66 6.15 -0.56
CA GLU A 100 3.65 5.08 -0.88
C GLU A 100 4.46 4.71 0.37
N LYS A 101 4.81 5.71 1.18
CA LYS A 101 5.52 5.46 2.44
C LYS A 101 4.68 4.64 3.42
N LEU A 102 3.39 4.92 3.49
CA LEU A 102 2.45 4.21 4.35
C LEU A 102 2.23 2.77 3.87
N ALA A 103 2.05 2.55 2.56
CA ALA A 103 1.97 1.24 1.92
C ALA A 103 3.23 0.41 2.19
N TYR A 104 4.41 0.99 1.93
CA TYR A 104 5.68 0.36 2.28
C TYR A 104 5.76 -0.04 3.76
N ASP A 105 5.43 0.87 4.67
CA ASP A 105 5.56 0.60 6.11
C ASP A 105 4.60 -0.50 6.55
N ILE A 106 3.38 -0.56 6.00
CA ILE A 106 2.44 -1.62 6.36
C ILE A 106 2.92 -2.99 5.85
N TYR A 107 3.37 -3.09 4.59
CA TYR A 107 3.91 -4.35 4.05
C TYR A 107 5.15 -4.80 4.81
N LYS A 108 6.05 -3.86 5.10
CA LYS A 108 7.27 -4.14 5.86
C LYS A 108 6.98 -4.61 7.27
N ASN A 109 6.02 -3.99 7.95
CA ASN A 109 5.60 -4.40 9.29
C ASN A 109 4.92 -5.77 9.30
N ILE A 110 4.06 -6.07 8.32
CA ILE A 110 3.45 -7.40 8.17
C ILE A 110 4.55 -8.45 7.97
N PHE A 111 5.45 -8.22 7.02
CA PHE A 111 6.56 -9.11 6.71
C PHE A 111 7.45 -9.40 7.93
N ASP A 112 7.87 -8.36 8.65
CA ASP A 112 8.74 -8.52 9.82
C ASP A 112 8.00 -9.16 11.01
N ALA A 113 6.69 -8.96 11.14
CA ALA A 113 5.87 -9.64 12.15
C ALA A 113 5.67 -11.13 11.83
N LEU A 114 5.39 -11.48 10.56
CA LEU A 114 5.22 -12.86 10.11
C LEU A 114 6.49 -13.70 10.31
N LYS A 115 7.69 -13.11 10.17
CA LYS A 115 8.97 -13.79 10.49
C LYS A 115 9.06 -14.34 11.91
N LYS A 116 8.27 -13.79 12.85
CA LYS A 116 8.24 -14.18 14.26
C LYS A 116 6.97 -14.95 14.64
N SER A 117 6.04 -15.11 13.70
CA SER A 117 4.72 -15.68 13.92
C SER A 117 4.69 -17.15 13.56
N ASP A 118 3.74 -17.90 14.12
CA ASP A 118 3.49 -19.28 13.69
C ASP A 118 2.67 -19.29 12.40
N MET A 119 3.37 -19.30 11.26
CA MET A 119 2.77 -19.27 9.92
C MET A 119 1.76 -20.40 9.69
N LYS A 120 1.92 -21.55 10.33
CA LYS A 120 1.01 -22.70 10.17
C LYS A 120 -0.37 -22.44 10.78
N ASN A 121 -0.47 -21.53 11.75
CA ASN A 121 -1.73 -21.12 12.33
C ASN A 121 -2.43 -20.02 11.52
N LEU A 122 -1.68 -19.32 10.65
CA LEU A 122 -2.19 -18.18 9.88
C LEU A 122 -2.54 -18.52 8.43
N PHE A 123 -1.78 -19.40 7.78
CA PHE A 123 -1.91 -19.75 6.36
C PHE A 123 -1.91 -21.26 6.13
N ASP A 124 -2.71 -21.74 5.18
CA ASP A 124 -2.67 -23.13 4.70
C ASP A 124 -1.60 -23.32 3.59
N GLU A 125 -1.09 -22.22 3.04
CA GLU A 125 -0.08 -22.21 1.99
C GLU A 125 1.37 -22.33 2.50
N ASN A 126 2.29 -22.56 1.55
CA ASN A 126 3.72 -22.54 1.80
C ASN A 126 4.17 -21.14 2.26
N PRO A 127 4.79 -20.98 3.44
CA PRO A 127 5.27 -19.69 3.92
C PRO A 127 6.19 -18.96 2.93
N SER A 128 6.96 -19.68 2.10
CA SER A 128 7.86 -19.08 1.13
C SER A 128 7.15 -18.26 0.05
N SER A 129 5.96 -18.67 -0.41
CA SER A 129 5.21 -17.88 -1.40
C SER A 129 4.74 -16.57 -0.78
N ILE A 130 4.21 -16.62 0.44
CA ILE A 130 3.74 -15.44 1.18
C ILE A 130 4.87 -14.42 1.39
N PHE A 131 6.04 -14.88 1.84
CA PHE A 131 7.19 -13.99 2.02
C PHE A 131 7.67 -13.39 0.70
N SER A 132 7.72 -14.18 -0.38
CA SER A 132 8.11 -13.68 -1.70
C SER A 132 7.13 -12.62 -2.22
N THR A 133 5.82 -12.81 -2.01
CA THR A 133 4.80 -11.83 -2.40
C THR A 133 4.99 -10.51 -1.64
N LEU A 134 5.19 -10.58 -0.32
CA LEU A 134 5.43 -9.38 0.48
C LEU A 134 6.75 -8.68 0.13
N GLU A 135 7.81 -9.42 -0.19
CA GLU A 135 9.08 -8.83 -0.65
C GLU A 135 8.91 -8.07 -1.96
N THR A 136 8.12 -8.59 -2.89
CA THR A 136 7.78 -7.89 -4.15
C THR A 136 7.07 -6.57 -3.87
N LEU A 137 6.01 -6.58 -3.07
CA LEU A 137 5.27 -5.36 -2.69
C LEU A 137 6.20 -4.33 -2.02
N ILE A 138 7.01 -4.76 -1.04
CA ILE A 138 7.96 -3.87 -0.34
C ILE A 138 8.97 -3.24 -1.30
N ARG A 139 9.46 -4.01 -2.27
CA ARG A 139 10.41 -3.52 -3.27
C ARG A 139 9.74 -2.49 -4.19
N GLU A 140 8.56 -2.80 -4.71
CA GLU A 140 7.84 -1.93 -5.64
C GLU A 140 7.49 -0.59 -4.97
N GLU A 141 6.99 -0.61 -3.74
CA GLU A 141 6.74 0.60 -2.95
C GLU A 141 8.02 1.42 -2.66
N SER A 142 9.16 0.75 -2.51
CA SER A 142 10.46 1.42 -2.36
C SER A 142 10.91 2.09 -3.66
N ASP A 143 10.62 1.47 -4.81
CA ASP A 143 10.94 2.00 -6.13
C ASP A 143 10.02 3.20 -6.45
N HIS A 144 8.74 3.13 -6.11
CA HIS A 144 7.79 4.24 -6.20
C HIS A 144 8.24 5.46 -5.39
N GLN A 145 8.60 5.27 -4.12
CA GLN A 145 9.15 6.34 -3.28
C GLN A 145 10.39 6.98 -3.90
N SER A 146 11.27 6.17 -4.49
CA SER A 146 12.50 6.66 -5.14
C SER A 146 12.19 7.49 -6.38
N LYS A 147 11.18 7.10 -7.17
CA LYS A 147 10.71 7.87 -8.33
C LYS A 147 10.13 9.21 -7.91
N ILE A 148 9.23 9.22 -6.92
CA ILE A 148 8.59 10.45 -6.44
C ILE A 148 9.61 11.40 -5.80
N ALA A 149 10.61 10.88 -5.08
CA ALA A 149 11.65 11.68 -4.43
C ALA A 149 12.44 12.59 -5.41
N ASN A 150 12.51 12.22 -6.69
CA ASN A 150 13.12 13.06 -7.73
C ASN A 150 12.35 14.37 -7.97
N TYR A 151 11.06 14.41 -7.63
CA TYR A 151 10.16 15.54 -7.86
C TYR A 151 9.88 16.38 -6.62
N VAL A 152 9.95 15.80 -5.43
CA VAL A 152 9.69 16.49 -4.15
C VAL A 152 10.94 16.94 -3.40
N GLY A 153 12.12 16.55 -3.89
CA GLY A 153 13.35 16.61 -3.09
C GLY A 153 13.32 15.57 -1.96
N LYS A 154 14.45 15.33 -1.29
CA LYS A 154 14.47 14.41 -0.15
C LYS A 154 13.50 14.93 0.93
N VAL A 155 12.36 14.26 1.10
CA VAL A 155 11.46 14.50 2.22
C VAL A 155 12.23 14.16 3.49
N GLU A 156 12.84 15.16 4.12
CA GLU A 156 13.58 14.96 5.36
C GLU A 156 12.61 14.57 6.47
N ARG A 157 12.94 13.46 7.15
CA ARG A 157 12.19 12.95 8.30
C ARG A 157 12.15 14.01 9.40
N ILE A 158 10.94 14.37 9.84
CA ILE A 158 10.76 15.00 11.15
C ILE A 158 11.13 13.92 12.18
N ARG A 159 12.18 14.20 12.96
CA ARG A 159 12.61 13.39 14.12
C ARG A 159 11.87 13.84 15.37
#